data_AF-G8R4C7-F1
#
_entry.id   AF-G8R4C7-F1
#
_cell.length_a   1.000
_cell.length_b   1.000
_cell.length_c   1.000
_cell.angle_alpha   90.00
_cell.angle_beta   90.00
_cell.angle_gamma   90.00
#
_symmetry.space_group_name_H-M   'P 1'
#
loop_
_entity.id
_entity.type
_entity.pdbx_description
1 polymer ?
#
loop_
_entity_poly.entity_id
_entity_poly.type
_entity_poly.pdbx_seq_one_letter_code
_entity_poly.pdbx_strand_id
1 'polypeptide(L)'
;MITLISKYWKVILDAILIVALIVLVFIWNPFNVFGKGIEFKPTTNMVMEVKKIGELVTAQYYGEVVASLGEARLNLLKEDDLADKGDLYYQKLKEDIFQSYEEFVLIPVSKAKNNRKRKQAERQGRRDALKKIEEEYGREYSGSKFETFLNDTLDIILLFAVEREISEPVSENLNQFKKEKKREKFRTKRLENLYDEIVLKHATLDTSEFRIYRNQGFSDRSNFSSFYYNITEEEIKNREQLAMIGRGSVKAGFNFSTLTERNFRFDESKNILHIFGVTPTILNYDINPWFIPQQAVPGFDIVQSGRKANFLDAVKVKSYCRDKLKASALEAGILEEAQRYGEEVMKSFFSLILDREVMEVRFHDDLEKEYYDQIASDGIIDYAEMTFINVIEKEYRHKIDTTKREILKSAYEIQFQDLLFKLCQLNIRMKDSTEVPFNYFTYQLFPIIRDSVISEKNYSKVTSEARWAVSDSTFAPPAFDTVKHWFVNKSEIVNPYQFTEDYNVMLQFLEKRNLIILGSDTAKFNSESIKYVISPTIAFVDSISQVDTLNLEEIHPSENTLSALQKTDIHNYRAYLKNKHRAYSEKSWVYKWRDKVNTKVDLKKLQTDISAKVGLK
;
A
#
# COMPACT_ATOMS: atom_id res chain seq x y z
N MET A 1 78.72 4.94 30.93
CA MET A 1 77.67 4.81 29.88
C MET A 1 78.20 5.15 28.49
N ILE A 2 78.89 6.28 28.29
CA ILE A 2 79.43 6.67 26.97
C ILE A 2 80.39 5.63 26.38
N THR A 3 81.23 5.00 27.21
CA THR A 3 82.15 3.92 26.80
C THR A 3 81.45 2.61 26.42
N LEU A 4 80.27 2.34 26.97
CA LEU A 4 79.44 1.17 26.62
C LEU A 4 78.73 1.38 25.29
N ILE A 5 78.21 2.59 25.06
CA ILE A 5 77.58 2.98 23.79
C ILE A 5 78.61 2.98 22.65
N SER A 6 79.84 3.47 22.90
CA SER A 6 80.92 3.42 21.91
C SER A 6 81.36 1.98 21.58
N LYS A 7 81.35 1.06 22.56
CA LYS A 7 81.78 -0.33 22.35
C LYS A 7 80.74 -1.16 21.58
N TYR A 8 79.46 -0.85 21.74
CA TYR A 8 78.35 -1.60 21.12
C TYR A 8 77.59 -0.82 20.03
N TRP A 9 78.08 0.35 19.61
CA TRP A 9 77.48 1.20 18.58
C TRP A 9 77.16 0.43 17.28
N LYS A 10 78.05 -0.49 16.86
CA LYS A 10 77.80 -1.34 15.68
C LYS A 10 76.57 -2.24 15.85
N VAL A 11 76.43 -2.87 17.01
CA VAL A 11 75.29 -3.76 17.30
C VAL A 11 73.98 -2.97 17.37
N ILE A 12 74.02 -1.76 17.94
CA ILE A 12 72.85 -0.88 18.01
C ILE A 12 72.43 -0.41 16.60
N LEU A 13 73.40 -0.06 15.76
CA LEU A 13 73.11 0.35 14.37
C LEU A 13 72.55 -0.81 13.55
N ASP A 14 73.10 -2.00 13.67
CA ASP A 14 72.57 -3.20 13.01
C ASP A 14 71.14 -3.52 13.47
N ALA A 15 70.85 -3.38 14.77
CA ALA A 15 69.50 -3.56 15.31
C ALA A 15 68.50 -2.52 14.75
N ILE A 16 68.90 -1.25 14.67
CA ILE A 16 68.07 -0.18 14.08
C ILE A 16 67.83 -0.44 12.60
N LEU A 17 68.85 -0.92 11.87
CA LEU A 17 68.75 -1.19 10.45
C LEU A 17 67.84 -2.39 10.16
N ILE A 18 67.89 -3.45 10.99
CA ILE A 18 66.96 -4.58 10.92
C ILE A 18 65.52 -4.12 11.20
N VAL A 19 65.29 -3.31 12.23
CA VAL A 19 63.96 -2.77 12.54
C VAL A 19 63.45 -1.88 11.40
N ALA A 20 64.29 -1.01 10.85
CA ALA A 20 63.96 -0.17 9.71
C ALA A 20 63.61 -1.01 8.48
N LEU A 21 64.36 -2.08 8.21
CA LEU A 21 64.08 -3.02 7.12
C LEU A 21 62.72 -3.72 7.31
N ILE A 22 62.41 -4.19 8.53
CA ILE A 22 61.12 -4.81 8.86
C ILE A 22 59.97 -3.82 8.59
N VAL A 23 60.12 -2.57 9.05
CA VAL A 23 59.12 -1.51 8.80
C VAL A 23 58.99 -1.20 7.31
N LEU A 24 60.10 -1.13 6.57
CA LEU A 24 60.10 -0.90 5.13
C LEU A 24 59.42 -2.04 4.36
N VAL A 25 59.65 -3.29 4.76
CA VAL A 25 58.97 -4.47 4.19
C VAL A 25 57.46 -4.45 4.51
N PHE A 26 57.08 -4.00 5.71
CA PHE A 26 55.67 -3.81 6.08
C PHE A 26 54.99 -2.70 5.26
N ILE A 27 55.67 -1.58 5.01
CA ILE A 27 55.13 -0.47 4.21
C ILE A 27 55.08 -0.83 2.70
N TRP A 28 56.10 -1.55 2.20
CA TRP A 28 56.20 -1.89 0.79
C TRP A 28 55.35 -3.11 0.38
N ASN A 29 55.05 -4.01 1.33
CA ASN A 29 54.19 -5.20 1.16
C ASN A 29 54.33 -5.94 -0.19
N PRO A 30 55.54 -6.28 -0.65
CA PRO A 30 55.77 -6.81 -2.00
C PRO A 30 55.17 -8.21 -2.25
N PHE A 31 54.67 -8.87 -1.20
CA PHE A 31 54.10 -10.22 -1.25
C PHE A 31 52.63 -10.31 -0.81
N ASN A 32 51.94 -9.20 -0.52
CA ASN A 32 50.55 -9.19 -0.03
C ASN A 32 50.30 -10.08 1.22
N VAL A 33 51.32 -10.33 2.05
CA VAL A 33 51.22 -11.23 3.23
C VAL A 33 50.48 -10.55 4.38
N PHE A 34 50.44 -9.21 4.42
CA PHE A 34 49.71 -8.45 5.42
C PHE A 34 48.50 -7.76 4.77
N GLY A 35 47.34 -8.41 4.91
CA GLY A 35 46.00 -7.83 4.80
C GLY A 35 45.66 -7.10 3.50
N LYS A 36 45.20 -7.82 2.49
CA LYS A 36 44.29 -7.23 1.50
C LYS A 36 43.03 -6.77 2.23
N GLY A 37 42.56 -5.55 1.96
CA GLY A 37 41.22 -5.14 2.36
C GLY A 37 40.21 -6.18 1.90
N ILE A 38 39.32 -6.58 2.82
CA ILE A 38 38.15 -7.47 2.66
C ILE A 38 38.01 -8.00 1.22
N GLU A 39 38.77 -9.06 0.88
CA GLU A 39 38.47 -9.83 -0.32
C GLU A 39 37.24 -10.65 -0.01
N PHE A 40 36.12 -10.34 -0.66
CA PHE A 40 34.96 -11.22 -0.69
C PHE A 40 35.42 -12.61 -1.13
N LYS A 41 35.49 -13.58 -0.20
CA LYS A 41 35.59 -15.01 -0.57
C LYS A 41 34.48 -15.32 -1.58
N PRO A 42 34.70 -16.19 -2.56
CA PRO A 42 33.82 -16.34 -3.72
C PRO A 42 32.42 -16.81 -3.28
N THR A 43 31.51 -15.84 -3.12
CA THR A 43 30.07 -16.00 -2.94
C THR A 43 29.43 -16.79 -4.07
N THR A 44 30.12 -16.92 -5.21
CA THR A 44 29.74 -17.77 -6.34
C THR A 44 29.46 -19.22 -5.96
N ASN A 45 30.29 -19.82 -5.09
CA ASN A 45 30.08 -21.22 -4.68
C ASN A 45 28.83 -21.36 -3.80
N MET A 46 28.63 -20.43 -2.87
CA MET A 46 27.44 -20.37 -2.00
C MET A 46 26.15 -20.23 -2.80
N VAL A 47 26.13 -19.33 -3.79
CA VAL A 47 24.94 -19.08 -4.60
C VAL A 47 24.61 -20.27 -5.47
N MET A 48 25.61 -20.93 -6.07
CA MET A 48 25.37 -22.15 -6.85
C MET A 48 24.81 -23.28 -5.99
N GLU A 49 25.29 -23.46 -4.77
CA GLU A 49 24.80 -24.49 -3.85
C GLU A 49 23.37 -24.21 -3.38
N VAL A 50 23.04 -22.96 -3.04
CA VAL A 50 21.68 -22.56 -2.68
C VAL A 50 20.72 -22.67 -3.88
N LYS A 51 21.16 -22.30 -5.10
CA LYS A 51 20.34 -22.46 -6.31
C LYS A 51 20.05 -23.92 -6.64
N LYS A 52 20.97 -24.84 -6.31
CA LYS A 52 20.75 -26.29 -6.46
C LYS A 52 19.67 -26.82 -5.53
N ILE A 53 19.44 -26.19 -4.38
CA ILE A 53 18.30 -26.51 -3.50
C ILE A 53 16.98 -26.19 -4.22
N GLY A 54 16.93 -25.07 -4.95
CA GLY A 54 15.76 -24.63 -5.70
C GLY A 54 14.65 -24.13 -4.77
N GLU A 55 13.98 -25.05 -4.08
CA GLU A 55 12.94 -24.78 -3.10
C GLU A 55 13.30 -25.44 -1.76
N LEU A 56 13.28 -24.66 -0.68
CA LEU A 56 13.49 -25.14 0.68
C LEU A 56 12.16 -25.11 1.42
N VAL A 57 11.53 -26.26 1.61
CA VAL A 57 10.32 -26.39 2.44
C VAL A 57 10.75 -26.43 3.91
N THR A 58 10.31 -25.45 4.70
CA THR A 58 10.74 -25.27 6.10
C THR A 58 9.59 -25.41 7.10
N ALA A 59 8.35 -25.18 6.66
CA ALA A 59 7.16 -25.40 7.46
C ALA A 59 6.10 -26.19 6.69
N GLN A 60 5.34 -26.99 7.44
CA GLN A 60 4.22 -27.73 6.90
C GLN A 60 3.05 -27.69 7.87
N TYR A 61 1.94 -27.14 7.40
CA TYR A 61 0.66 -27.11 8.11
C TYR A 61 -0.19 -28.27 7.62
N TYR A 62 -0.78 -29.03 8.54
CA TYR A 62 -1.78 -30.04 8.25
C TYR A 62 -3.12 -29.57 8.80
N GLY A 63 -4.16 -29.62 7.98
CA GLY A 63 -5.48 -29.12 8.37
C GLY A 63 -6.62 -29.90 7.73
N GLU A 64 -7.77 -29.81 8.39
CA GLU A 64 -9.05 -30.26 7.90
C GLU A 64 -9.95 -29.04 7.69
N VAL A 65 -10.54 -28.93 6.51
CA VAL A 65 -11.51 -27.89 6.19
C VAL A 65 -12.79 -28.51 5.66
N VAL A 66 -13.92 -27.93 6.05
CA VAL A 66 -15.23 -28.31 5.52
C VAL A 66 -15.69 -27.20 4.59
N ALA A 67 -16.15 -27.58 3.41
CA ALA A 67 -16.81 -26.66 2.50
C ALA A 67 -18.06 -27.26 1.88
N SER A 68 -19.07 -26.42 1.68
CA SER A 68 -20.23 -26.75 0.86
C SER A 68 -20.12 -26.16 -0.54
N LEU A 69 -20.90 -26.69 -1.48
CA LEU A 69 -21.10 -26.10 -2.81
C LEU A 69 -21.71 -24.71 -2.74
N GLY A 70 -22.52 -24.44 -1.71
CA GLY A 70 -22.98 -23.09 -1.42
C GLY A 70 -21.81 -22.17 -1.12
N GLU A 71 -21.01 -22.54 -0.13
CA GLU A 71 -19.82 -21.78 0.29
C GLU A 71 -18.83 -21.56 -0.87
N ALA A 72 -18.56 -22.61 -1.65
CA ALA A 72 -17.67 -22.57 -2.81
C ALA A 72 -18.20 -21.68 -3.94
N ARG A 73 -19.52 -21.46 -4.03
CA ARG A 73 -20.12 -20.50 -4.97
C ARG A 73 -20.05 -19.07 -4.45
N LEU A 74 -20.21 -18.89 -3.14
CA LEU A 74 -20.12 -17.59 -2.48
C LEU A 74 -18.68 -17.04 -2.47
N ASN A 75 -17.68 -17.93 -2.51
CA ASN A 75 -16.26 -17.58 -2.50
C ASN A 75 -15.93 -16.53 -1.40
N LEU A 76 -16.42 -16.79 -0.18
CA LEU A 76 -16.45 -15.87 0.99
C LEU A 76 -15.10 -15.26 1.39
N LEU A 77 -13.99 -15.71 0.80
CA LEU A 77 -12.63 -15.34 1.21
C LEU A 77 -12.19 -13.95 0.73
N LYS A 78 -13.02 -13.20 0.00
CA LYS A 78 -12.71 -11.84 -0.47
C LYS A 78 -13.92 -10.91 -0.45
N GLU A 79 -14.40 -10.58 0.75
CA GLU A 79 -15.53 -9.66 0.94
C GLU A 79 -15.24 -8.24 0.39
N ASP A 80 -13.99 -7.80 0.48
CA ASP A 80 -13.57 -6.46 0.03
C ASP A 80 -13.58 -6.35 -1.51
N ASP A 81 -13.15 -7.39 -2.22
CA ASP A 81 -13.17 -7.42 -3.69
C ASP A 81 -14.59 -7.31 -4.28
N LEU A 82 -15.62 -7.76 -3.54
CA LEU A 82 -16.98 -7.84 -4.05
C LEU A 82 -17.66 -6.46 -4.10
N ALA A 83 -17.47 -5.64 -3.06
CA ALA A 83 -18.00 -4.28 -3.02
C ALA A 83 -17.36 -3.44 -4.14
N ASP A 84 -16.04 -3.52 -4.31
CA ASP A 84 -15.32 -2.79 -5.36
C ASP A 84 -15.72 -3.24 -6.76
N LYS A 85 -15.91 -4.55 -6.99
CA LYS A 85 -16.42 -5.06 -8.28
C LYS A 85 -17.86 -4.63 -8.55
N GLY A 86 -18.72 -4.64 -7.53
CA GLY A 86 -20.10 -4.16 -7.62
C GLY A 86 -20.14 -2.68 -8.01
N ASP A 87 -19.34 -1.85 -7.34
CA ASP A 87 -19.16 -0.43 -7.64
C ASP A 87 -18.69 -0.19 -9.08
N LEU A 88 -17.61 -0.87 -9.48
CA LEU A 88 -17.05 -0.73 -10.82
C LEU A 88 -18.06 -1.12 -11.89
N TYR A 89 -18.82 -2.18 -11.66
CA TYR A 89 -19.85 -2.60 -12.61
C TYR A 89 -21.03 -1.63 -12.65
N TYR A 90 -21.47 -1.08 -11.51
CA TYR A 90 -22.53 -0.08 -11.47
C TYR A 90 -22.11 1.21 -12.18
N GLN A 91 -20.87 1.66 -11.98
CA GLN A 91 -20.29 2.79 -12.71
C GLN A 91 -20.27 2.53 -14.22
N LYS A 92 -19.81 1.34 -14.63
CA LYS A 92 -19.80 0.94 -16.04
C LYS A 92 -21.21 0.91 -16.63
N LEU A 93 -22.18 0.36 -15.91
CA LEU A 93 -23.58 0.35 -16.36
C LEU A 93 -24.10 1.78 -16.59
N LYS A 94 -23.80 2.73 -15.69
CA LYS A 94 -24.18 4.14 -15.89
C LYS A 94 -23.48 4.77 -17.09
N GLU A 95 -22.21 4.44 -17.31
CA GLU A 95 -21.46 4.87 -18.50
C GLU A 95 -22.13 4.38 -19.78
N ASP A 96 -22.41 3.08 -19.88
CA ASP A 96 -22.96 2.45 -21.09
C ASP A 96 -24.38 2.97 -21.38
N ILE A 97 -25.18 3.20 -20.33
CA ILE A 97 -26.50 3.84 -20.46
C ILE A 97 -26.35 5.27 -20.98
N PHE A 98 -25.41 6.06 -20.44
CA PHE A 98 -25.19 7.44 -20.90
C PHE A 98 -24.67 7.49 -22.34
N GLN A 99 -23.74 6.62 -22.73
CA GLN A 99 -23.26 6.52 -24.11
C GLN A 99 -24.39 6.16 -25.07
N SER A 100 -25.29 5.26 -24.67
CA SER A 100 -26.48 4.93 -25.46
C SER A 100 -27.45 6.11 -25.55
N TYR A 101 -27.64 6.87 -24.46
CA TYR A 101 -28.42 8.11 -24.50
C TYR A 101 -27.80 9.15 -25.44
N GLU A 102 -26.48 9.33 -25.42
CA GLU A 102 -25.78 10.27 -26.29
C GLU A 102 -25.91 9.87 -27.77
N GLU A 103 -25.64 8.60 -28.08
CA GLU A 103 -25.67 8.02 -29.43
C GLU A 103 -27.06 8.10 -30.07
N PHE A 104 -28.09 7.65 -29.35
CA PHE A 104 -29.43 7.48 -29.91
C PHE A 104 -30.37 8.67 -29.67
N VAL A 105 -30.11 9.53 -28.66
CA VAL A 105 -30.98 10.67 -28.35
C VAL A 105 -30.30 12.01 -28.60
N LEU A 106 -29.17 12.32 -27.93
CA LEU A 106 -28.57 13.66 -28.03
C LEU A 106 -28.11 14.00 -29.46
N ILE A 107 -27.40 13.08 -30.11
CA ILE A 107 -26.89 13.29 -31.47
C ILE A 107 -28.04 13.39 -32.50
N PRO A 108 -29.06 12.51 -32.51
CA PRO A 108 -30.17 12.65 -33.45
C PRO A 108 -31.06 13.87 -33.19
N VAL A 109 -31.32 14.22 -31.92
CA VAL A 109 -32.14 15.38 -31.54
C VAL A 109 -31.45 16.70 -31.94
N SER A 110 -30.12 16.79 -31.82
CA SER A 110 -29.36 17.98 -32.26
C SER A 110 -29.39 18.18 -33.78
N LYS A 111 -29.48 17.09 -34.57
CA LYS A 111 -29.57 17.14 -36.04
C LYS A 111 -30.99 17.45 -36.55
N ALA A 112 -32.02 17.35 -35.72
CA ALA A 112 -33.41 17.51 -36.14
C ALA A 112 -33.84 18.98 -36.27
N LYS A 113 -34.20 19.40 -37.49
CA LYS A 113 -34.51 20.79 -37.84
C LYS A 113 -35.78 21.40 -37.23
N ASN A 114 -36.72 20.59 -36.74
CA ASN A 114 -38.00 21.09 -36.20
C ASN A 114 -38.48 20.30 -34.97
N ASN A 115 -39.35 20.92 -34.17
CA ASN A 115 -39.79 20.35 -32.89
C ASN A 115 -40.52 19.00 -33.01
N ARG A 116 -41.26 18.78 -34.11
CA ARG A 116 -41.95 17.51 -34.36
C ARG A 116 -40.94 16.37 -34.60
N LYS A 117 -39.92 16.61 -35.43
CA LYS A 117 -38.84 15.65 -35.70
C LYS A 117 -37.97 15.44 -34.46
N ARG A 118 -37.73 16.47 -33.64
CA ARG A 118 -37.02 16.34 -32.36
C ARG A 118 -37.75 15.39 -31.41
N LYS A 119 -39.05 15.60 -31.17
CA LYS A 119 -39.86 14.70 -30.32
C LYS A 119 -39.94 13.27 -30.86
N GLN A 120 -39.98 13.10 -32.18
CA GLN A 120 -39.96 11.77 -32.79
C GLN A 120 -38.60 11.09 -32.63
N ALA A 121 -37.50 11.80 -32.89
CA ALA A 121 -36.14 11.31 -32.71
C ALA A 121 -35.86 10.96 -31.24
N GLU A 122 -36.35 11.76 -30.29
CA GLU A 122 -36.23 11.50 -28.86
C GLU A 122 -36.96 10.22 -28.45
N ARG A 123 -38.22 10.04 -28.88
CA ARG A 123 -39.01 8.83 -28.58
C ARG A 123 -38.41 7.58 -29.20
N GLN A 124 -37.94 7.67 -30.45
CA GLN A 124 -37.32 6.55 -31.14
C GLN A 124 -35.96 6.23 -30.53
N GLY A 125 -35.13 7.26 -30.31
CA GLY A 125 -33.82 7.15 -29.70
C GLY A 125 -33.86 6.54 -28.30
N ARG A 126 -34.83 6.92 -27.47
CA ARG A 126 -35.03 6.29 -26.16
C ARG A 126 -35.29 4.79 -26.28
N ARG A 127 -36.16 4.37 -27.21
CA ARG A 127 -36.44 2.94 -27.44
C ARG A 127 -35.21 2.20 -27.94
N ASP A 128 -34.46 2.80 -28.86
CA ASP A 128 -33.27 2.18 -29.44
C ASP A 128 -32.14 2.09 -28.41
N ALA A 129 -31.96 3.11 -27.56
CA ALA A 129 -31.01 3.10 -26.45
C ALA A 129 -31.35 1.99 -25.44
N LEU A 130 -32.60 1.94 -24.96
CA LEU A 130 -33.04 0.90 -24.03
C LEU A 130 -32.89 -0.50 -24.63
N LYS A 131 -33.27 -0.67 -25.91
CA LYS A 131 -33.11 -1.95 -26.61
C LYS A 131 -31.63 -2.36 -26.72
N LYS A 132 -30.71 -1.42 -26.98
CA LYS A 132 -29.27 -1.71 -27.00
C LYS A 132 -28.77 -2.16 -25.63
N ILE A 133 -29.16 -1.45 -24.57
CA ILE A 133 -28.81 -1.81 -23.18
C ILE A 133 -29.40 -3.19 -22.85
N GLU A 134 -30.66 -3.47 -23.20
CA GLU A 134 -31.27 -4.79 -23.03
C GLU A 134 -30.60 -5.90 -23.85
N GLU A 135 -30.10 -5.60 -25.05
CA GLU A 135 -29.36 -6.59 -25.85
C GLU A 135 -27.98 -6.88 -25.25
N GLU A 136 -27.31 -5.88 -24.69
CA GLU A 136 -26.00 -5.99 -24.07
C GLU A 136 -26.06 -6.66 -22.69
N TYR A 137 -27.10 -6.38 -21.92
CA TYR A 137 -27.24 -6.81 -20.52
C TYR A 137 -28.35 -7.84 -20.26
N GLY A 138 -29.23 -8.10 -21.24
CA GLY A 138 -30.43 -8.93 -21.07
C GLY A 138 -30.37 -10.34 -21.64
N ARG A 139 -29.40 -10.69 -22.51
CA ARG A 139 -29.28 -12.07 -23.05
C ARG A 139 -28.57 -12.99 -22.05
N GLU A 140 -29.09 -14.22 -21.87
CA GLU A 140 -28.32 -15.31 -21.25
C GLU A 140 -27.03 -15.55 -22.05
N TYR A 141 -25.90 -15.11 -21.51
CA TYR A 141 -24.60 -15.28 -22.15
C TYR A 141 -24.13 -16.73 -21.98
N SER A 142 -23.94 -17.46 -23.08
CA SER A 142 -23.58 -18.88 -23.11
C SER A 142 -22.07 -19.14 -23.07
N GLY A 143 -21.26 -18.22 -22.51
CA GLY A 143 -19.80 -18.26 -22.60
C GLY A 143 -19.09 -17.94 -21.27
N SER A 144 -18.00 -18.65 -21.04
CA SER A 144 -16.91 -18.49 -20.04
C SER A 144 -17.23 -18.35 -18.52
N LYS A 145 -16.30 -18.87 -17.70
CA LYS A 145 -16.42 -19.00 -16.21
C LYS A 145 -16.42 -17.67 -15.44
N PHE A 146 -16.02 -16.56 -16.06
CA PHE A 146 -16.00 -15.23 -15.42
C PHE A 146 -17.30 -14.45 -15.70
N GLU A 147 -18.00 -14.77 -16.79
CA GLU A 147 -19.23 -14.09 -17.23
C GLU A 147 -20.51 -14.69 -16.60
N THR A 148 -20.42 -15.88 -16.00
CA THR A 148 -21.51 -16.45 -15.18
C THR A 148 -21.72 -15.66 -13.88
N PHE A 149 -20.67 -15.01 -13.36
CA PHE A 149 -20.81 -14.03 -12.29
C PHE A 149 -21.62 -12.82 -12.76
N LEU A 150 -21.35 -12.28 -13.97
CA LEU A 150 -21.93 -11.04 -14.48
C LEU A 150 -23.46 -11.08 -14.68
N ASN A 151 -24.02 -12.18 -15.18
CA ASN A 151 -25.47 -12.28 -15.41
C ASN A 151 -26.30 -12.40 -14.13
N ASP A 152 -25.75 -13.08 -13.11
CA ASP A 152 -26.34 -13.09 -11.77
C ASP A 152 -26.08 -11.75 -11.05
N THR A 153 -24.98 -11.07 -11.37
CA THR A 153 -24.55 -9.81 -10.74
C THR A 153 -25.35 -8.60 -11.20
N LEU A 154 -25.81 -8.53 -12.46
CA LEU A 154 -26.67 -7.43 -12.89
C LEU A 154 -27.99 -7.40 -12.13
N ASP A 155 -28.66 -8.56 -11.97
CA ASP A 155 -29.90 -8.64 -11.18
C ASP A 155 -29.66 -8.19 -9.75
N ILE A 156 -28.56 -8.64 -9.14
CA ILE A 156 -28.20 -8.29 -7.76
C ILE A 156 -27.85 -6.81 -7.65
N ILE A 157 -27.15 -6.22 -8.63
CA ILE A 157 -26.79 -4.80 -8.65
C ILE A 157 -28.04 -3.94 -8.82
N LEU A 158 -28.93 -4.29 -9.75
CA LEU A 158 -30.20 -3.58 -9.94
C LEU A 158 -31.08 -3.73 -8.70
N LEU A 159 -31.12 -4.91 -8.08
CA LEU A 159 -31.82 -5.14 -6.82
C LEU A 159 -31.26 -4.29 -5.68
N PHE A 160 -29.94 -4.20 -5.56
CA PHE A 160 -29.27 -3.44 -4.52
C PHE A 160 -29.50 -1.94 -4.67
N ALA A 161 -29.42 -1.42 -5.91
CA ALA A 161 -29.74 -0.03 -6.22
C ALA A 161 -31.18 0.30 -5.78
N VAL A 162 -32.12 -0.61 -6.02
CA VAL A 162 -33.53 -0.44 -5.65
C VAL A 162 -33.76 -0.43 -4.14
N GLU A 163 -33.15 -1.35 -3.40
CA GLU A 163 -33.28 -1.39 -1.93
C GLU A 163 -32.82 -0.08 -1.30
N ARG A 164 -31.73 0.48 -1.82
CA ARG A 164 -31.15 1.73 -1.37
C ARG A 164 -32.00 2.94 -1.69
N GLU A 165 -32.62 2.98 -2.86
CA GLU A 165 -33.36 4.15 -3.32
C GLU A 165 -34.82 4.18 -2.84
N ILE A 166 -35.47 3.03 -2.70
CA ILE A 166 -36.94 2.96 -2.51
C ILE A 166 -37.31 2.63 -1.06
N SER A 167 -36.38 2.24 -0.19
CA SER A 167 -36.67 1.78 1.18
C SER A 167 -37.75 0.68 1.25
N GLU A 168 -37.99 -0.03 0.14
CA GLU A 168 -38.88 -1.18 0.08
C GLU A 168 -38.09 -2.44 0.46
N PRO A 169 -38.58 -3.28 1.38
CA PRO A 169 -37.88 -4.49 1.80
C PRO A 169 -37.78 -5.51 0.63
N VAL A 170 -36.56 -5.95 0.33
CA VAL A 170 -36.25 -6.82 -0.82
C VAL A 170 -36.86 -8.22 -0.72
N SER A 171 -37.21 -8.67 0.49
CA SER A 171 -37.73 -10.01 0.77
C SER A 171 -39.03 -10.35 0.01
N GLU A 172 -39.92 -9.37 -0.22
CA GLU A 172 -41.15 -9.60 -0.99
C GLU A 172 -40.88 -9.74 -2.50
N ASN A 173 -39.85 -9.06 -3.01
CA ASN A 173 -39.50 -9.08 -4.41
C ASN A 173 -38.75 -10.37 -4.78
N LEU A 174 -37.87 -10.89 -3.92
CA LEU A 174 -37.06 -12.11 -4.15
C LEU A 174 -37.89 -13.33 -4.59
N ASN A 175 -39.07 -13.54 -4.00
CA ASN A 175 -39.95 -14.64 -4.40
C ASN A 175 -40.56 -14.45 -5.79
N GLN A 176 -40.74 -13.21 -6.25
CA GLN A 176 -41.20 -12.91 -7.60
C GLN A 176 -40.12 -13.16 -8.66
N PHE A 177 -38.83 -13.02 -8.30
CA PHE A 177 -37.71 -13.33 -9.19
C PHE A 177 -37.62 -14.81 -9.56
N LYS A 178 -38.20 -15.73 -8.82
CA LYS A 178 -38.08 -17.17 -9.14
C LYS A 178 -38.72 -17.55 -10.49
N LYS A 179 -39.50 -16.67 -11.13
CA LYS A 179 -40.06 -16.87 -12.47
C LYS A 179 -39.30 -16.03 -13.50
N GLU A 180 -38.68 -16.67 -14.48
CA GLU A 180 -37.87 -16.05 -15.55
C GLU A 180 -38.57 -14.87 -16.25
N LYS A 181 -39.82 -15.04 -16.68
CA LYS A 181 -40.64 -13.95 -17.27
C LYS A 181 -40.87 -12.75 -16.35
N LYS A 182 -40.77 -12.92 -15.03
CA LYS A 182 -40.86 -11.81 -14.07
C LYS A 182 -39.48 -11.15 -13.87
N ARG A 183 -38.37 -11.91 -13.95
CA ARG A 183 -37.00 -11.36 -13.92
C ARG A 183 -36.77 -10.41 -15.08
N GLU A 184 -37.10 -10.83 -16.30
CA GLU A 184 -36.91 -10.00 -17.50
C GLU A 184 -37.69 -8.68 -17.41
N LYS A 185 -38.98 -8.74 -17.04
CA LYS A 185 -39.80 -7.53 -16.82
C LYS A 185 -39.26 -6.63 -15.71
N PHE A 186 -38.70 -7.22 -14.65
CA PHE A 186 -38.05 -6.45 -13.59
C PHE A 186 -36.80 -5.74 -14.12
N ARG A 187 -35.91 -6.46 -14.82
CA ARG A 187 -34.69 -5.92 -15.43
C ARG A 187 -35.00 -4.75 -16.34
N THR A 188 -35.89 -4.93 -17.32
CA THR A 188 -36.34 -3.87 -18.24
C THR A 188 -36.82 -2.64 -17.47
N LYS A 189 -37.73 -2.83 -16.51
CA LYS A 189 -38.26 -1.71 -15.72
C LYS A 189 -37.19 -0.98 -14.92
N ARG A 190 -36.18 -1.69 -14.40
CA ARG A 190 -35.09 -1.06 -13.62
C ARG A 190 -34.07 -0.36 -14.50
N LEU A 191 -33.72 -0.93 -15.64
CA LEU A 191 -32.89 -0.26 -16.65
C LEU A 191 -33.60 1.00 -17.16
N GLU A 192 -34.91 0.96 -17.38
CA GLU A 192 -35.72 2.13 -17.72
C GLU A 192 -35.65 3.24 -16.65
N ASN A 193 -35.77 2.89 -15.37
CA ASN A 193 -35.69 3.87 -14.28
C ASN A 193 -34.28 4.48 -14.18
N LEU A 194 -33.22 3.67 -14.28
CA LEU A 194 -31.84 4.13 -14.22
C LEU A 194 -31.50 5.02 -15.43
N TYR A 195 -32.04 4.67 -16.61
CA TYR A 195 -31.97 5.52 -17.80
C TYR A 195 -32.63 6.88 -17.55
N ASP A 196 -33.87 6.89 -17.02
CA ASP A 196 -34.59 8.14 -16.73
C ASP A 196 -33.86 9.00 -15.68
N GLU A 197 -33.24 8.37 -14.68
CA GLU A 197 -32.39 9.07 -13.71
C GLU A 197 -31.17 9.71 -14.38
N ILE A 198 -30.43 8.97 -15.20
CA ILE A 198 -29.25 9.49 -15.91
C ILE A 198 -29.63 10.67 -16.80
N VAL A 199 -30.75 10.57 -17.53
CA VAL A 199 -31.27 11.66 -18.36
C VAL A 199 -31.59 12.89 -17.51
N LEU A 200 -32.27 12.70 -16.36
CA LEU A 200 -32.60 13.78 -15.44
C LEU A 200 -31.32 14.44 -14.88
N LYS A 201 -30.37 13.64 -14.37
CA LYS A 201 -29.12 14.14 -13.78
C LYS A 201 -28.27 14.88 -14.80
N HIS A 202 -28.17 14.39 -16.03
CA HIS A 202 -27.49 15.08 -17.12
C HIS A 202 -28.14 16.44 -17.45
N ALA A 203 -29.48 16.54 -17.32
CA ALA A 203 -30.19 17.79 -17.56
C ALA A 203 -30.09 18.80 -16.41
N THR A 204 -29.90 18.34 -15.18
CA THR A 204 -29.91 19.20 -13.98
C THR A 204 -28.53 19.56 -13.43
N LEU A 205 -27.54 18.68 -13.58
CA LEU A 205 -26.19 18.87 -13.04
C LEU A 205 -25.29 19.54 -14.08
N ASP A 206 -24.25 20.23 -13.61
CA ASP A 206 -23.20 20.69 -14.52
C ASP A 206 -22.34 19.51 -15.04
N THR A 207 -21.53 19.76 -16.07
CA THR A 207 -20.70 18.71 -16.69
C THR A 207 -19.74 18.04 -15.72
N SER A 208 -19.21 18.79 -14.75
CA SER A 208 -18.26 18.29 -13.76
C SER A 208 -18.95 17.44 -12.69
N GLU A 209 -20.09 17.90 -12.18
CA GLU A 209 -20.95 17.21 -11.23
C GLU A 209 -21.54 15.94 -11.82
N PHE A 210 -22.01 16.00 -13.08
CA PHE A 210 -22.51 14.83 -13.78
C PHE A 210 -21.42 13.76 -13.98
N ARG A 211 -20.19 14.17 -14.30
CA ARG A 211 -19.06 13.25 -14.41
C ARG A 211 -18.76 12.58 -13.06
N ILE A 212 -18.81 13.33 -11.96
CA ILE A 212 -18.66 12.78 -10.60
C ILE A 212 -19.78 11.78 -10.31
N TYR A 213 -21.04 12.14 -10.56
CA TYR A 213 -22.20 11.27 -10.39
C TYR A 213 -22.05 9.96 -11.18
N ARG A 214 -21.63 10.04 -12.45
CA ARG A 214 -21.43 8.87 -13.32
C ARG A 214 -20.34 7.93 -12.79
N ASN A 215 -19.25 8.50 -12.29
CA ASN A 215 -18.11 7.74 -11.75
C ASN A 215 -18.30 7.33 -10.29
N GLN A 216 -19.34 7.78 -9.61
CA GLN A 216 -19.62 7.39 -8.23
C GLN A 216 -20.16 5.94 -8.19
N GLY A 217 -19.65 5.10 -7.29
CA GLY A 217 -20.22 3.77 -7.03
C GLY A 217 -21.51 3.83 -6.20
N PHE A 218 -21.80 2.77 -5.44
CA PHE A 218 -22.84 2.82 -4.42
C PHE A 218 -22.44 3.77 -3.28
N SER A 219 -23.39 4.51 -2.73
CA SER A 219 -23.15 5.47 -1.63
C SER A 219 -22.66 4.82 -0.33
N ASP A 220 -23.00 3.54 -0.13
CA ASP A 220 -22.54 2.75 1.02
C ASP A 220 -22.09 1.37 0.52
N ARG A 221 -20.78 1.25 0.32
CA ARG A 221 -20.10 0.05 -0.17
C ARG A 221 -20.24 -1.14 0.76
N SER A 222 -20.33 -0.89 2.07
CA SER A 222 -20.26 -1.93 3.10
C SER A 222 -21.46 -2.88 3.07
N ASN A 223 -22.63 -2.43 2.59
CA ASN A 223 -23.80 -3.31 2.53
C ASN A 223 -23.92 -4.09 1.22
N PHE A 224 -23.13 -3.82 0.17
CA PHE A 224 -23.27 -4.57 -1.08
C PHE A 224 -22.85 -6.04 -0.90
N SER A 225 -21.70 -6.29 -0.26
CA SER A 225 -21.26 -7.66 0.02
C SER A 225 -22.27 -8.39 0.90
N SER A 226 -22.75 -7.74 1.97
CA SER A 226 -23.78 -8.29 2.85
C SER A 226 -25.08 -8.63 2.09
N PHE A 227 -25.52 -7.73 1.22
CA PHE A 227 -26.70 -7.92 0.38
C PHE A 227 -26.54 -9.09 -0.60
N TYR A 228 -25.42 -9.12 -1.31
CA TYR A 228 -25.06 -10.18 -2.23
C TYR A 228 -25.07 -11.54 -1.52
N TYR A 229 -24.46 -11.62 -0.34
CA TYR A 229 -24.44 -12.85 0.45
C TYR A 229 -25.82 -13.25 0.95
N ASN A 230 -26.64 -12.33 1.44
CA ASN A 230 -28.00 -12.65 1.91
C ASN A 230 -28.86 -13.26 0.79
N ILE A 231 -28.87 -12.62 -0.39
CA ILE A 231 -29.61 -13.14 -1.56
C ILE A 231 -29.10 -14.52 -1.94
N THR A 232 -27.78 -14.65 -2.04
CA THR A 232 -27.18 -15.87 -2.56
C THR A 232 -27.28 -17.02 -1.54
N GLU A 233 -27.22 -16.72 -0.23
CA GLU A 233 -27.43 -17.69 0.85
C GLU A 233 -28.86 -18.25 0.84
N GLU A 234 -29.88 -17.41 0.60
CA GLU A 234 -31.26 -17.88 0.44
C GLU A 234 -31.43 -18.80 -0.78
N GLU A 235 -30.81 -18.47 -1.91
CA GLU A 235 -30.83 -19.35 -3.10
C GLU A 235 -30.10 -20.68 -2.84
N ILE A 236 -29.01 -20.62 -2.07
CA ILE A 236 -28.19 -21.76 -1.68
C ILE A 236 -28.90 -22.68 -0.68
N LYS A 237 -29.57 -22.14 0.34
CA LYS A 237 -30.35 -22.90 1.35
C LYS A 237 -31.44 -23.77 0.72
N ASN A 238 -31.97 -23.34 -0.42
CA ASN A 238 -33.05 -24.02 -1.13
C ASN A 238 -32.58 -25.15 -2.08
N ARG A 239 -31.28 -25.32 -2.31
CA ARG A 239 -30.73 -26.38 -3.19
C ARG A 239 -30.08 -27.46 -2.33
N GLU A 240 -30.32 -28.75 -2.65
CA GLU A 240 -29.61 -29.84 -1.98
C GLU A 240 -28.09 -29.66 -2.16
N GLN A 241 -27.36 -29.59 -1.05
CA GLN A 241 -25.96 -29.15 -1.07
C GLN A 241 -25.02 -30.36 -1.10
N LEU A 242 -24.03 -30.29 -1.98
CA LEU A 242 -22.83 -31.09 -1.87
C LEU A 242 -21.96 -30.46 -0.77
N ALA A 243 -21.59 -31.23 0.24
CA ALA A 243 -20.68 -30.80 1.29
C ALA A 243 -19.53 -31.81 1.41
N MET A 244 -18.32 -31.27 1.54
CA MET A 244 -17.10 -32.06 1.47
C MET A 244 -16.13 -31.64 2.58
N ILE A 245 -15.44 -32.62 3.15
CA ILE A 245 -14.33 -32.42 4.05
C ILE A 245 -13.04 -32.61 3.24
N GLY A 246 -12.24 -31.56 3.14
CA GLY A 246 -10.90 -31.60 2.57
C GLY A 246 -9.84 -31.66 3.66
N ARG A 247 -9.02 -32.70 3.66
CA ARG A 247 -7.85 -32.84 4.53
C ARG A 247 -6.59 -32.78 3.67
N GLY A 248 -5.66 -31.93 4.07
CA GLY A 248 -4.49 -31.68 3.25
C GLY A 248 -3.33 -31.12 4.03
N SER A 249 -2.32 -30.71 3.27
CA SER A 249 -1.19 -29.99 3.84
C SER A 249 -0.82 -28.79 2.99
N VAL A 250 -0.40 -27.73 3.67
CA VAL A 250 0.20 -26.53 3.09
C VAL A 250 1.67 -26.57 3.44
N LYS A 251 2.54 -26.42 2.43
CA LYS A 251 3.99 -26.37 2.56
C LYS A 251 4.43 -24.95 2.28
N ALA A 252 5.14 -24.36 3.23
CA ALA A 252 5.73 -23.04 3.11
C ALA A 252 7.26 -23.14 3.23
N GLY A 253 7.92 -22.15 2.65
CA GLY A 253 9.37 -22.11 2.61
C GLY A 253 9.89 -21.08 1.62
N PHE A 254 11.11 -21.28 1.15
CA PHE A 254 11.83 -20.30 0.34
C PHE A 254 12.04 -20.81 -1.08
N ASN A 255 11.83 -19.92 -2.06
CA ASN A 255 12.18 -20.17 -3.45
C ASN A 255 13.48 -19.41 -3.78
N PHE A 256 14.54 -20.16 -4.02
CA PHE A 256 15.89 -19.61 -4.26
C PHE A 256 16.23 -19.46 -5.75
N SER A 257 15.28 -19.68 -6.66
CA SER A 257 15.52 -19.65 -8.11
C SER A 257 16.02 -18.29 -8.62
N THR A 258 15.63 -17.20 -7.97
CA THR A 258 15.98 -15.82 -8.32
C THR A 258 17.27 -15.33 -7.67
N LEU A 259 17.86 -16.10 -6.75
CA LEU A 259 19.03 -15.66 -5.99
C LEU A 259 20.29 -15.52 -6.88
N THR A 260 21.05 -14.49 -6.56
CA THR A 260 22.34 -14.12 -7.12
C THR A 260 23.34 -13.83 -5.99
N GLU A 261 24.62 -13.65 -6.31
CA GLU A 261 25.66 -13.33 -5.32
C GLU A 261 25.40 -12.06 -4.53
N ARG A 262 24.69 -11.10 -5.13
CA ARG A 262 24.36 -9.81 -4.49
C ARG A 262 23.34 -9.95 -3.36
N ASN A 263 22.64 -11.07 -3.32
CA ASN A 263 21.63 -11.34 -2.31
C ASN A 263 22.22 -11.81 -0.97
N PHE A 264 23.53 -12.04 -0.88
CA PHE A 264 24.16 -12.55 0.34
C PHE A 264 25.15 -11.52 0.90
N ARG A 265 25.02 -11.20 2.19
CA ARG A 265 25.98 -10.38 2.92
C ARG A 265 26.31 -11.05 4.24
N PHE A 266 27.59 -11.31 4.49
CA PHE A 266 28.04 -11.88 5.74
C PHE A 266 28.74 -10.80 6.58
N ASP A 267 28.21 -10.51 7.76
CA ASP A 267 28.83 -9.64 8.75
C ASP A 267 29.83 -10.47 9.57
N GLU A 268 31.12 -10.34 9.25
CA GLU A 268 32.20 -11.08 9.93
C GLU A 268 32.36 -10.70 11.40
N SER A 269 31.97 -9.49 11.80
CA SER A 269 32.13 -9.04 13.17
C SER A 269 31.13 -9.70 14.13
N LYS A 270 29.94 -10.01 13.62
CA LYS A 270 28.84 -10.63 14.39
C LYS A 270 28.58 -12.08 14.01
N ASN A 271 29.23 -12.59 12.95
CA ASN A 271 28.95 -13.87 12.31
C ASN A 271 27.47 -14.03 11.89
N ILE A 272 26.87 -12.96 11.34
CA ILE A 272 25.48 -12.95 10.89
C ILE A 272 25.45 -12.98 9.36
N LEU A 273 24.66 -13.89 8.79
CA LEU A 273 24.42 -13.94 7.35
C LEU A 273 23.06 -13.30 7.02
N HIS A 274 23.07 -12.30 6.16
CA HIS A 274 21.88 -11.67 5.62
C HIS A 274 21.61 -12.22 4.20
N ILE A 275 20.37 -12.65 3.97
CA ILE A 275 19.88 -13.13 2.68
C ILE A 275 18.76 -12.18 2.21
N PHE A 276 18.95 -11.51 1.08
CA PHE A 276 18.04 -10.48 0.57
C PHE A 276 17.21 -10.94 -0.61
N GLY A 277 16.01 -10.38 -0.76
CA GLY A 277 15.16 -10.59 -1.93
C GLY A 277 14.46 -11.95 -1.93
N VAL A 278 14.34 -12.59 -0.77
CA VAL A 278 13.61 -13.86 -0.62
C VAL A 278 12.78 -13.79 0.65
N THR A 279 11.51 -14.09 0.49
CA THR A 279 10.55 -14.16 1.58
C THR A 279 9.96 -15.56 1.66
N PRO A 280 9.52 -16.00 2.85
CA PRO A 280 8.78 -17.24 2.98
C PRO A 280 7.49 -17.12 2.18
N THR A 281 7.20 -18.12 1.35
CA THR A 281 6.00 -18.19 0.53
C THR A 281 5.38 -19.58 0.64
N ILE A 282 4.10 -19.69 0.26
CA ILE A 282 3.45 -21.00 0.12
C ILE A 282 3.92 -21.62 -1.19
N LEU A 283 4.79 -22.62 -1.08
CA LEU A 283 5.38 -23.33 -2.21
C LEU A 283 4.37 -24.31 -2.82
N ASN A 284 3.63 -25.03 -1.98
CA ASN A 284 2.65 -26.01 -2.42
C ASN A 284 1.53 -26.15 -1.39
N TYR A 285 0.31 -26.41 -1.86
CA TYR A 285 -0.81 -26.78 -1.02
C TYR A 285 -1.70 -27.74 -1.81
N ASP A 286 -1.99 -28.88 -1.19
CA ASP A 286 -2.84 -29.88 -1.82
C ASP A 286 -3.71 -30.58 -0.79
N ILE A 287 -4.85 -31.05 -1.27
CA ILE A 287 -5.75 -31.94 -0.56
C ILE A 287 -5.51 -33.32 -1.13
N ASN A 288 -4.91 -34.18 -0.30
CA ASN A 288 -4.45 -35.49 -0.73
C ASN A 288 -5.66 -36.32 -1.21
N PRO A 289 -5.74 -36.70 -2.49
CA PRO A 289 -6.93 -37.36 -3.00
C PRO A 289 -7.09 -38.80 -2.51
N TRP A 290 -6.02 -39.43 -2.02
CA TRP A 290 -6.00 -40.88 -1.83
C TRP A 290 -5.97 -41.27 -0.36
N PHE A 291 -5.07 -40.71 0.46
CA PHE A 291 -4.91 -41.15 1.85
C PHE A 291 -3.87 -40.34 2.62
N ILE A 292 -4.13 -39.96 3.87
CA ILE A 292 -3.08 -39.51 4.81
C ILE A 292 -2.53 -40.74 5.54
N PRO A 293 -1.34 -41.27 5.16
CA PRO A 293 -0.89 -42.59 5.60
C PRO A 293 -0.75 -42.74 7.11
N GLN A 294 -0.37 -41.66 7.79
CA GLN A 294 -0.13 -41.65 9.23
C GLN A 294 -1.42 -41.82 10.04
N GLN A 295 -2.56 -41.38 9.50
CA GLN A 295 -3.85 -41.36 10.22
C GLN A 295 -4.86 -42.36 9.66
N ALA A 296 -4.56 -42.96 8.52
CA ALA A 296 -5.45 -43.85 7.80
C ALA A 296 -6.81 -43.26 7.39
N VAL A 297 -6.87 -41.94 7.18
CA VAL A 297 -8.09 -41.22 6.80
C VAL A 297 -7.99 -40.78 5.32
N PRO A 298 -9.06 -40.88 4.53
CA PRO A 298 -9.08 -40.31 3.19
C PRO A 298 -8.89 -38.80 3.26
N GLY A 299 -8.06 -38.26 2.36
CA GLY A 299 -7.84 -36.81 2.33
C GLY A 299 -9.04 -36.03 1.78
N PHE A 300 -10.06 -36.73 1.27
CA PHE A 300 -11.34 -36.13 0.94
C PHE A 300 -12.51 -37.03 1.34
N ASP A 301 -13.56 -36.43 1.91
CA ASP A 301 -14.77 -37.14 2.28
C ASP A 301 -16.02 -36.35 1.87
N ILE A 302 -17.02 -37.04 1.32
CA ILE A 302 -18.28 -36.43 0.89
C ILE A 302 -19.29 -36.64 2.02
N VAL A 303 -19.52 -35.59 2.81
CA VAL A 303 -20.42 -35.64 3.98
C VAL A 303 -21.88 -35.66 3.55
N GLN A 304 -22.21 -34.89 2.51
CA GLN A 304 -23.56 -34.79 2.00
C GLN A 304 -23.51 -34.66 0.48
N SER A 305 -24.26 -35.49 -0.21
CA SER A 305 -24.47 -35.38 -1.65
C SER A 305 -25.96 -35.25 -1.89
N GLY A 306 -26.42 -34.07 -2.27
CA GLY A 306 -27.73 -33.93 -2.89
C GLY A 306 -27.84 -34.85 -4.12
N ARG A 307 -29.04 -35.34 -4.44
CA ARG A 307 -29.28 -36.26 -5.57
C ARG A 307 -28.87 -35.69 -6.93
N LYS A 308 -28.54 -34.40 -7.01
CA LYS A 308 -28.22 -33.65 -8.23
C LYS A 308 -26.79 -33.11 -8.32
N ALA A 309 -25.89 -33.44 -7.39
CA ALA A 309 -24.51 -32.96 -7.47
C ALA A 309 -23.78 -33.58 -8.68
N ASN A 310 -23.17 -32.76 -9.53
CA ASN A 310 -22.39 -33.23 -10.68
C ASN A 310 -20.88 -33.20 -10.39
N PHE A 311 -20.08 -33.81 -11.28
CA PHE A 311 -18.62 -33.83 -11.13
C PHE A 311 -17.98 -32.43 -11.14
N LEU A 312 -18.53 -31.48 -11.90
CA LEU A 312 -18.01 -30.12 -11.96
C LEU A 312 -18.23 -29.37 -10.64
N ASP A 313 -19.34 -29.62 -9.95
CA ASP A 313 -19.62 -29.09 -8.61
C ASP A 313 -18.61 -29.65 -7.60
N ALA A 314 -18.28 -30.94 -7.68
CA ALA A 314 -17.25 -31.56 -6.84
C ALA A 314 -15.86 -30.94 -7.05
N VAL A 315 -15.47 -30.68 -8.30
CA VAL A 315 -14.20 -30.01 -8.62
C VAL A 315 -14.16 -28.58 -8.04
N LYS A 316 -15.28 -27.84 -8.08
CA LYS A 316 -15.38 -26.50 -7.49
C LYS A 316 -15.21 -26.53 -5.98
N VAL A 317 -15.96 -27.39 -5.29
CA VAL A 317 -15.86 -27.52 -3.82
C VAL A 317 -14.46 -27.97 -3.41
N LYS A 318 -13.85 -28.92 -4.14
CA LYS A 318 -12.48 -29.34 -3.87
C LYS A 318 -11.48 -28.19 -4.04
N SER A 319 -11.62 -27.37 -5.08
CA SER A 319 -10.75 -26.21 -5.24
C SER A 319 -10.91 -25.22 -4.09
N TYR A 320 -12.15 -24.96 -3.68
CA TYR A 320 -12.44 -24.06 -2.57
C TYR A 320 -11.93 -24.59 -1.22
N CYS A 321 -11.99 -25.92 -0.98
CA CYS A 321 -11.32 -26.51 0.17
C CYS A 321 -9.81 -26.23 0.16
N ARG A 322 -9.13 -26.28 -1.01
CA ARG A 322 -7.70 -25.97 -1.07
C ARG A 322 -7.42 -24.50 -0.70
N ASP A 323 -8.26 -23.59 -1.17
CA ASP A 323 -8.15 -22.16 -0.86
C ASP A 323 -8.40 -21.88 0.63
N LYS A 324 -9.42 -22.52 1.21
CA LYS A 324 -9.72 -22.44 2.65
C LYS A 324 -8.60 -23.02 3.50
N LEU A 325 -8.03 -24.15 3.10
CA LEU A 325 -6.88 -24.76 3.78
C LEU A 325 -5.65 -23.84 3.74
N LYS A 326 -5.42 -23.19 2.59
CA LYS A 326 -4.37 -22.18 2.43
C LYS A 326 -4.59 -20.99 3.36
N ALA A 327 -5.82 -20.47 3.44
CA ALA A 327 -6.17 -19.37 4.34
C ALA A 327 -5.97 -19.76 5.81
N SER A 328 -6.44 -20.93 6.24
CA SER A 328 -6.23 -21.42 7.60
C SER A 328 -4.75 -21.62 7.95
N ALA A 329 -3.91 -22.02 6.99
CA ALA A 329 -2.47 -22.10 7.21
C ALA A 329 -1.82 -20.72 7.39
N LEU A 330 -2.27 -19.71 6.62
CA LEU A 330 -1.81 -18.32 6.79
C LEU A 330 -2.23 -17.76 8.15
N GLU A 331 -3.48 -17.97 8.56
CA GLU A 331 -3.99 -17.57 9.88
C GLU A 331 -3.23 -18.26 11.02
N ALA A 332 -2.78 -19.50 10.81
CA ALA A 332 -1.97 -20.24 11.76
C ALA A 332 -0.50 -19.79 11.83
N GLY A 333 -0.08 -18.82 11.01
CA GLY A 333 1.27 -18.29 11.01
C GLY A 333 2.31 -19.19 10.33
N ILE A 334 1.92 -19.93 9.29
CA ILE A 334 2.85 -20.86 8.60
C ILE A 334 4.06 -20.15 7.98
N LEU A 335 3.93 -18.87 7.59
CA LEU A 335 5.02 -18.11 6.98
C LEU A 335 6.07 -17.70 8.03
N GLU A 336 5.63 -17.35 9.23
CA GLU A 336 6.48 -17.03 10.38
C GLU A 336 7.22 -18.29 10.86
N GLU A 337 6.54 -19.44 10.89
CA GLU A 337 7.20 -20.73 11.14
C GLU A 337 8.21 -21.07 10.05
N ALA A 338 7.83 -20.86 8.78
CA ALA A 338 8.71 -21.09 7.65
C ALA A 338 9.96 -20.23 7.74
N GLN A 339 9.82 -18.96 8.12
CA GLN A 339 10.92 -18.03 8.36
C GLN A 339 11.87 -18.57 9.42
N ARG A 340 11.35 -18.81 10.63
CA ARG A 340 12.15 -19.27 11.78
C ARG A 340 12.93 -20.55 11.46
N TYR A 341 12.26 -21.56 10.90
CA TYR A 341 12.93 -22.82 10.56
C TYR A 341 13.88 -22.66 9.38
N GLY A 342 13.61 -21.77 8.43
CA GLY A 342 14.54 -21.45 7.36
C GLY A 342 15.82 -20.83 7.89
N GLU A 343 15.74 -19.92 8.85
CA GLU A 343 16.91 -19.28 9.45
C GLU A 343 17.79 -20.32 10.16
N GLU A 344 17.19 -21.24 10.92
CA GLU A 344 17.91 -22.33 11.59
C GLU A 344 18.57 -23.29 10.59
N VAL A 345 17.84 -23.73 9.56
CA VAL A 345 18.36 -24.65 8.54
C VAL A 345 19.50 -24.00 7.76
N MET A 346 19.33 -22.75 7.34
CA MET A 346 20.37 -22.03 6.61
C MET A 346 21.58 -21.72 7.51
N LYS A 347 21.37 -21.47 8.80
CA LYS A 347 22.46 -21.31 9.77
C LYS A 347 23.35 -22.54 9.81
N SER A 348 22.76 -23.73 9.95
CA SER A 348 23.52 -24.99 9.93
C SER A 348 24.20 -25.22 8.58
N PHE A 349 23.49 -25.01 7.48
CA PHE A 349 24.00 -25.19 6.13
C PHE A 349 25.23 -24.31 5.85
N PHE A 350 25.14 -23.00 6.11
CA PHE A 350 26.24 -22.08 5.87
C PHE A 350 27.38 -22.24 6.86
N SER A 351 27.12 -22.70 8.09
CA SER A 351 28.21 -23.01 9.02
C SER A 351 29.11 -24.13 8.49
N LEU A 352 28.51 -25.12 7.81
CA LEU A 352 29.25 -26.20 7.17
C LEU A 352 30.03 -25.73 5.94
N ILE A 353 29.40 -24.89 5.08
CA ILE A 353 30.04 -24.42 3.84
C ILE A 353 31.19 -23.45 4.12
N LEU A 354 31.03 -22.57 5.10
CA LEU A 354 32.02 -21.54 5.40
C LEU A 354 33.16 -22.04 6.29
N ASP A 355 33.05 -23.26 6.83
CA ASP A 355 33.95 -23.84 7.84
C ASP A 355 34.15 -22.88 9.04
N ARG A 356 33.07 -22.17 9.40
CA ARG A 356 32.98 -21.26 10.56
C ARG A 356 31.54 -21.22 11.06
N GLU A 357 31.37 -21.06 12.36
CA GLU A 357 30.04 -20.95 12.96
C GLU A 357 29.34 -19.66 12.50
N VAL A 358 28.20 -19.81 11.82
CA VAL A 358 27.27 -18.71 11.56
C VAL A 358 26.36 -18.61 12.78
N MET A 359 26.35 -17.48 13.47
CA MET A 359 25.56 -17.29 14.69
C MET A 359 24.07 -17.12 14.39
N GLU A 360 23.75 -16.40 13.31
CA GLU A 360 22.39 -16.04 12.93
C GLU A 360 22.27 -15.91 11.41
N VAL A 361 21.12 -16.29 10.85
CA VAL A 361 20.73 -16.00 9.47
C VAL A 361 19.49 -15.13 9.52
N ARG A 362 19.43 -14.08 8.72
CA ARG A 362 18.24 -13.21 8.58
C ARG A 362 17.83 -13.14 7.13
N PHE A 363 16.57 -13.43 6.84
CA PHE A 363 16.00 -13.13 5.52
C PHE A 363 15.38 -11.74 5.51
N HIS A 364 15.59 -11.05 4.41
CA HIS A 364 15.09 -9.71 4.15
C HIS A 364 14.27 -9.72 2.88
N ASP A 365 13.05 -9.16 2.95
CA ASP A 365 12.17 -9.05 1.79
C ASP A 365 12.86 -8.31 0.65
N ASP A 366 13.54 -7.23 1.02
CA ASP A 366 14.18 -6.32 0.10
C ASP A 366 15.47 -5.78 0.73
N LEU A 367 16.53 -5.70 -0.07
CA LEU A 367 17.78 -5.04 0.32
C LEU A 367 17.50 -3.59 0.70
N GLU A 368 16.66 -2.94 -0.10
CA GLU A 368 16.25 -1.56 0.10
C GLU A 368 15.66 -1.37 1.50
N LYS A 369 14.62 -2.15 1.85
CA LYS A 369 13.90 -2.05 3.13
C LYS A 369 14.82 -2.18 4.35
N GLU A 370 15.76 -3.12 4.34
CA GLU A 370 16.71 -3.29 5.45
C GLU A 370 17.63 -2.06 5.60
N TYR A 371 18.12 -1.50 4.50
CA TYR A 371 18.89 -0.26 4.57
C TYR A 371 18.05 0.89 5.11
N TYR A 372 16.77 0.98 4.74
CA TYR A 372 15.85 1.95 5.31
C TYR A 372 15.67 1.76 6.81
N ASP A 373 15.45 0.53 7.26
CA ASP A 373 15.30 0.22 8.68
C ASP A 373 16.57 0.52 9.47
N GLN A 374 17.76 0.32 8.87
CA GLN A 374 19.05 0.71 9.46
C GLN A 374 19.16 2.23 9.65
N ILE A 375 18.92 3.02 8.58
CA ILE A 375 18.91 4.50 8.63
C ILE A 375 17.84 5.01 9.61
N ALA A 376 16.70 4.33 9.68
CA ALA A 376 15.62 4.67 10.60
C ALA A 376 15.99 4.43 12.07
N SER A 377 16.77 3.38 12.33
CA SER A 377 17.05 2.90 13.69
C SER A 377 18.00 3.79 14.48
N ASP A 378 18.98 4.42 13.83
CA ASP A 378 19.91 5.33 14.48
C ASP A 378 19.44 6.80 14.40
N GLY A 379 18.48 7.10 13.52
CA GLY A 379 17.96 8.43 13.27
C GLY A 379 19.03 9.37 12.72
N ILE A 380 20.09 8.83 12.14
CA ILE A 380 21.21 9.58 11.58
C ILE A 380 21.41 9.09 10.16
N ILE A 381 21.65 10.02 9.24
CA ILE A 381 22.03 9.67 7.88
C ILE A 381 23.43 10.16 7.57
N ASP A 382 24.27 9.23 7.15
CA ASP A 382 25.64 9.47 6.77
C ASP A 382 25.85 9.56 5.26
N TYR A 383 27.09 9.88 4.89
CA TYR A 383 27.45 10.07 3.50
C TYR A 383 27.27 8.79 2.64
N ALA A 384 27.58 7.63 3.20
CA ALA A 384 27.47 6.37 2.47
C ALA A 384 25.99 6.02 2.24
N GLU A 385 25.15 6.22 3.25
CA GLU A 385 23.70 6.00 3.19
C GLU A 385 23.03 6.94 2.18
N MET A 386 23.41 8.21 2.17
CA MET A 386 22.96 9.17 1.17
C MET A 386 23.34 8.78 -0.26
N THR A 387 24.56 8.28 -0.44
CA THR A 387 25.03 7.78 -1.74
C THR A 387 24.20 6.57 -2.17
N PHE A 388 23.84 5.70 -1.23
CA PHE A 388 22.99 4.55 -1.47
C PHE A 388 21.57 4.95 -1.89
N ILE A 389 20.94 5.92 -1.21
CA ILE A 389 19.62 6.46 -1.63
C ILE A 389 19.69 7.00 -3.07
N ASN A 390 20.77 7.67 -3.44
CA ASN A 390 20.96 8.17 -4.82
C ASN A 390 21.13 7.04 -5.84
N VAL A 391 21.77 5.92 -5.46
CA VAL A 391 21.83 4.72 -6.30
C VAL A 391 20.43 4.13 -6.49
N ILE A 392 19.65 3.99 -5.41
CA ILE A 392 18.25 3.54 -5.47
C ILE A 392 17.43 4.47 -6.38
N GLU A 393 17.54 5.78 -6.20
CA GLU A 393 16.85 6.77 -7.05
C GLU A 393 17.16 6.53 -8.53
N LYS A 394 18.44 6.36 -8.88
CA LYS A 394 18.85 6.12 -10.26
C LYS A 394 18.28 4.80 -10.80
N GLU A 395 18.23 3.76 -9.98
CA GLU A 395 17.67 2.48 -10.37
C GLU A 395 16.15 2.58 -10.62
N TYR A 396 15.40 3.21 -9.72
CA TYR A 396 13.96 3.42 -9.90
C TYR A 396 13.68 4.31 -11.12
N ARG A 397 14.43 5.40 -11.31
CA ARG A 397 14.32 6.23 -12.52
C ARG A 397 14.59 5.42 -13.79
N HIS A 398 15.62 4.57 -13.78
CA HIS A 398 15.90 3.69 -14.90
C HIS A 398 14.76 2.69 -15.15
N LYS A 399 14.18 2.07 -14.11
CA LYS A 399 13.00 1.18 -14.23
C LYS A 399 11.80 1.93 -14.81
N ILE A 400 11.54 3.15 -14.36
CA ILE A 400 10.45 4.03 -14.84
C ILE A 400 10.66 4.38 -16.33
N ASP A 401 11.86 4.83 -16.69
CA ASP A 401 12.18 5.28 -18.05
C ASP A 401 12.19 4.13 -19.08
N THR A 402 12.59 2.93 -18.66
CA THR A 402 12.65 1.74 -19.53
C THR A 402 11.32 0.98 -19.65
N THR A 403 10.40 1.19 -18.71
CA THR A 403 9.12 0.47 -18.67
C THR A 403 8.11 1.08 -19.64
N LYS A 404 7.73 0.31 -20.67
CA LYS A 404 6.73 0.74 -21.68
C LYS A 404 5.28 0.70 -21.19
N ARG A 405 4.97 -0.08 -20.15
CA ARG A 405 3.60 -0.26 -19.64
C ARG A 405 3.30 0.82 -18.59
N GLU A 406 2.37 1.72 -18.90
CA GLU A 406 2.03 2.84 -18.02
C GLU A 406 1.64 2.39 -16.60
N ILE A 407 0.88 1.29 -16.46
CA ILE A 407 0.49 0.75 -15.15
C ILE A 407 1.72 0.38 -14.30
N LEU A 408 2.71 -0.28 -14.90
CA LEU A 408 3.94 -0.67 -14.19
C LEU A 408 4.81 0.55 -13.90
N LYS A 409 4.86 1.52 -14.82
CA LYS A 409 5.56 2.77 -14.63
C LYS A 409 5.00 3.54 -13.42
N SER A 410 3.67 3.70 -13.34
CA SER A 410 3.01 4.30 -12.19
C SER A 410 3.23 3.51 -10.90
N ALA A 411 3.28 2.17 -10.96
CA ALA A 411 3.59 1.34 -9.79
C ALA A 411 5.01 1.60 -9.26
N TYR A 412 6.02 1.68 -10.14
CA TYR A 412 7.38 2.03 -9.75
C TYR A 412 7.50 3.45 -9.21
N GLU A 413 6.79 4.42 -9.80
CA GLU A 413 6.72 5.79 -9.29
C GLU A 413 6.16 5.84 -7.87
N ILE A 414 5.05 5.12 -7.61
CA ILE A 414 4.42 5.05 -6.29
C ILE A 414 5.35 4.37 -5.28
N GLN A 415 5.99 3.26 -5.64
CA GLN A 415 6.93 2.56 -4.77
C GLN A 415 8.10 3.46 -4.37
N PHE A 416 8.70 4.15 -5.33
CA PHE A 416 9.80 5.07 -5.08
C PHE A 416 9.39 6.27 -4.23
N GLN A 417 8.21 6.84 -4.47
CA GLN A 417 7.67 7.93 -3.65
C GLN A 417 7.40 7.48 -2.21
N ASP A 418 6.76 6.33 -2.01
CA ASP A 418 6.48 5.77 -0.69
C ASP A 418 7.79 5.54 0.10
N LEU A 419 8.80 5.02 -0.57
CA LEU A 419 10.13 4.78 -0.03
C LEU A 419 10.77 6.05 0.53
N LEU A 420 10.82 7.11 -0.27
CA LEU A 420 11.43 8.37 0.11
C LEU A 420 10.57 9.16 1.11
N PHE A 421 9.24 9.06 0.98
CA PHE A 421 8.31 9.66 1.93
C PHE A 421 8.49 9.07 3.33
N LYS A 422 8.62 7.74 3.45
CA LYS A 422 8.93 7.06 4.73
C LYS A 422 10.21 7.58 5.35
N LEU A 423 11.27 7.80 4.56
CA LEU A 423 12.49 8.42 5.08
C LEU A 423 12.26 9.82 5.64
N CYS A 424 11.49 10.66 4.95
CA CYS A 424 11.21 12.02 5.43
C CYS A 424 10.33 12.06 6.69
N GLN A 425 9.50 11.03 6.92
CA GLN A 425 8.70 10.94 8.14
C GLN A 425 9.54 10.58 9.37
N LEU A 426 10.71 9.97 9.16
CA LEU A 426 11.63 9.68 10.23
C LEU A 426 12.37 10.97 10.60
N ASN A 427 12.53 11.24 11.89
CA ASN A 427 13.28 12.40 12.41
C ASN A 427 14.80 12.16 12.26
N ILE A 428 15.22 11.85 11.04
CA ILE A 428 16.60 11.55 10.66
C ILE A 428 17.37 12.85 10.60
N ARG A 429 18.62 12.82 11.07
CA ARG A 429 19.51 13.98 11.07
C ARG A 429 20.79 13.70 10.32
N MET A 430 21.38 14.71 9.70
CA MET A 430 22.68 14.53 9.03
C MET A 430 23.77 14.22 10.06
N LYS A 431 24.59 13.18 9.85
CA LYS A 431 25.68 12.81 10.77
C LYS A 431 26.66 13.95 11.03
N ASP A 432 26.99 14.70 9.98
CA ASP A 432 27.90 15.84 10.05
C ASP A 432 27.23 17.11 10.62
N SER A 433 25.92 17.08 10.84
CA SER A 433 25.17 18.18 11.42
C SER A 433 23.88 17.69 12.06
N THR A 434 23.98 17.28 13.32
CA THR A 434 22.84 16.81 14.12
C THR A 434 21.79 17.90 14.40
N GLU A 435 21.97 19.12 13.89
CA GLU A 435 20.96 20.19 13.92
C GLU A 435 20.10 20.20 12.65
N VAL A 436 20.53 19.52 11.58
CA VAL A 436 19.89 19.58 10.26
C VAL A 436 19.08 18.31 10.03
N PRO A 437 17.75 18.41 9.92
CA PRO A 437 16.90 17.28 9.60
C PRO A 437 17.15 16.84 8.16
N PHE A 438 17.04 15.54 7.91
CA PHE A 438 17.06 14.99 6.57
C PHE A 438 15.72 15.28 5.88
N ASN A 439 15.77 16.07 4.82
CA ASN A 439 14.63 16.44 3.99
C ASN A 439 15.02 16.50 2.51
N TYR A 440 14.06 16.86 1.66
CA TYR A 440 14.25 17.01 0.22
C TYR A 440 15.44 17.90 -0.14
N PHE A 441 15.59 19.03 0.55
CA PHE A 441 16.61 20.03 0.23
C PHE A 441 18.00 19.57 0.65
N THR A 442 18.14 19.01 1.85
CA THR A 442 19.40 18.44 2.30
C THR A 442 19.83 17.27 1.42
N TYR A 443 18.86 16.52 0.88
CA TYR A 443 19.12 15.48 -0.12
C TYR A 443 19.62 16.04 -1.45
N GLN A 444 18.94 17.03 -2.02
CA GLN A 444 19.36 17.63 -3.29
C GLN A 444 20.73 18.30 -3.22
N LEU A 445 21.06 18.92 -2.09
CA LEU A 445 22.31 19.64 -1.89
C LEU A 445 23.42 18.80 -1.29
N PHE A 446 23.16 17.53 -1.01
CA PHE A 446 24.15 16.61 -0.48
C PHE A 446 25.50 16.61 -1.19
N PRO A 447 25.57 16.61 -2.55
CA PRO A 447 26.86 16.70 -3.24
C PRO A 447 27.65 17.97 -2.91
N ILE A 448 26.96 19.08 -2.64
CA ILE A 448 27.54 20.38 -2.29
C ILE A 448 28.05 20.37 -0.84
N ILE A 449 27.27 19.78 0.07
CA ILE A 449 27.62 19.68 1.50
C ILE A 449 28.93 18.91 1.68
N ARG A 450 29.14 17.81 0.91
CA ARG A 450 30.39 17.04 0.98
C ARG A 450 31.60 17.87 0.59
N ASP A 451 31.54 18.50 -0.58
CA ASP A 451 32.73 19.10 -1.18
C ASP A 451 33.05 20.47 -0.58
N SER A 452 32.18 21.01 0.30
CA SER A 452 32.26 22.36 0.89
C SER A 452 32.40 23.49 -0.13
N VAL A 453 32.10 23.18 -1.39
CA VAL A 453 32.36 24.01 -2.56
C VAL A 453 31.14 23.97 -3.46
N ILE A 454 30.59 25.15 -3.76
CA ILE A 454 29.44 25.29 -4.64
C ILE A 454 29.94 25.62 -6.04
N SER A 455 29.79 24.70 -7.00
CA SER A 455 29.99 25.04 -8.42
C SER A 455 28.97 26.08 -8.87
N GLU A 456 29.33 26.96 -9.82
CA GLU A 456 28.40 27.95 -10.39
C GLU A 456 27.12 27.28 -10.96
N LYS A 457 27.25 26.07 -11.52
CA LYS A 457 26.13 25.24 -11.96
C LYS A 457 25.22 24.82 -10.80
N ASN A 458 25.79 24.44 -9.67
CA ASN A 458 25.01 24.08 -8.48
C ASN A 458 24.38 25.31 -7.84
N TYR A 459 25.09 26.44 -7.79
CA TYR A 459 24.57 27.71 -7.29
C TYR A 459 23.39 28.21 -8.13
N SER A 460 23.50 28.15 -9.46
CA SER A 460 22.38 28.46 -10.36
C SER A 460 21.21 27.48 -10.21
N LYS A 461 21.48 26.19 -9.96
CA LYS A 461 20.43 25.21 -9.60
C LYS A 461 19.72 25.60 -8.31
N VAL A 462 20.45 25.85 -7.22
CA VAL A 462 19.86 26.29 -5.93
C VAL A 462 19.06 27.57 -6.13
N THR A 463 19.61 28.58 -6.80
CA THR A 463 18.94 29.89 -6.95
C THR A 463 17.76 29.89 -7.93
N SER A 464 17.75 29.01 -8.92
CA SER A 464 16.60 28.83 -9.84
C SER A 464 15.50 27.96 -9.23
N GLU A 465 15.88 26.91 -8.50
CA GLU A 465 14.98 26.08 -7.69
C GLU A 465 14.62 26.72 -6.34
N ALA A 466 15.17 27.87 -5.96
CA ALA A 466 14.84 28.59 -4.72
C ALA A 466 13.64 29.53 -4.85
N ARG A 467 13.20 29.82 -6.09
CA ARG A 467 12.13 30.79 -6.36
C ARG A 467 10.76 30.13 -6.29
N TRP A 468 10.41 29.56 -5.14
CA TRP A 468 9.06 29.05 -4.91
C TRP A 468 8.21 30.18 -4.33
N ALA A 469 7.34 30.74 -5.16
CA ALA A 469 6.35 31.70 -4.70
C ALA A 469 5.24 30.92 -3.96
N VAL A 470 5.24 30.97 -2.63
CA VAL A 470 4.12 30.49 -1.83
C VAL A 470 3.13 31.65 -1.72
N SER A 471 2.00 31.58 -2.44
CA SER A 471 0.88 32.51 -2.23
C SER A 471 -0.06 31.96 -1.16
N ASP A 472 -0.72 32.84 -0.41
CA ASP A 472 -1.61 32.51 0.71
C ASP A 472 -2.79 31.59 0.36
N SER A 473 -3.10 31.41 -0.93
CA SER A 473 -4.29 30.67 -1.38
C SER A 473 -4.01 29.40 -2.17
N THR A 474 -2.79 29.18 -2.68
CA THR A 474 -2.45 27.95 -3.42
C THR A 474 -0.94 27.69 -3.39
N PHE A 475 -0.49 26.63 -2.70
CA PHE A 475 0.81 26.02 -2.98
C PHE A 475 0.71 25.29 -4.33
N ALA A 476 0.85 26.03 -5.42
CA ALA A 476 0.85 25.49 -6.77
C ALA A 476 2.09 26.01 -7.52
N PRO A 477 3.26 25.39 -7.29
CA PRO A 477 4.45 25.72 -8.06
C PRO A 477 4.14 25.52 -9.55
N PRO A 478 4.45 26.49 -10.43
CA PRO A 478 4.01 26.48 -11.83
C PRO A 478 4.56 25.30 -12.67
N ALA A 479 5.44 24.47 -12.10
CA ALA A 479 5.98 23.25 -12.71
C ALA A 479 6.16 22.14 -11.66
N PHE A 480 5.14 21.90 -10.83
CA PHE A 480 5.21 20.88 -9.79
C PHE A 480 5.11 19.47 -10.37
N ASP A 481 6.27 18.84 -10.57
CA ASP A 481 6.37 17.44 -10.97
C ASP A 481 6.40 16.56 -9.71
N THR A 482 5.28 15.91 -9.38
CA THR A 482 5.18 15.03 -8.21
C THR A 482 6.24 13.92 -8.21
N VAL A 483 6.74 13.52 -9.38
CA VAL A 483 7.77 12.47 -9.51
C VAL A 483 9.17 13.01 -9.18
N LYS A 484 9.42 14.30 -9.41
CA LYS A 484 10.68 14.96 -9.00
C LYS A 484 10.67 15.41 -7.55
N HIS A 485 9.48 15.73 -7.03
CA HIS A 485 9.28 16.29 -5.69
C HIS A 485 8.65 15.24 -4.78
N TRP A 486 9.45 14.24 -4.45
CA TRP A 486 9.07 13.01 -3.75
C TRP A 486 8.59 13.17 -2.31
N PHE A 487 8.67 14.38 -1.73
CA PHE A 487 8.11 14.70 -0.42
C PHE A 487 6.59 14.94 -0.46
N VAL A 488 5.94 14.75 -1.62
CA VAL A 488 4.52 15.00 -1.83
C VAL A 488 3.84 13.72 -2.26
N ASN A 489 3.13 13.09 -1.33
CA ASN A 489 2.19 12.04 -1.67
C ASN A 489 0.99 12.70 -2.41
N LYS A 490 0.60 12.15 -3.57
CA LYS A 490 -0.56 12.68 -4.35
C LYS A 490 -1.84 12.80 -3.52
N SER A 491 -1.97 12.02 -2.45
CA SER A 491 -3.13 12.04 -1.54
C SER A 491 -2.98 12.95 -0.32
N GLU A 492 -1.78 13.42 0.02
CA GLU A 492 -1.53 14.24 1.21
C GLU A 492 -0.97 15.61 0.80
N ILE A 493 -1.75 16.66 1.05
CA ILE A 493 -1.31 18.04 0.87
C ILE A 493 -0.15 18.27 1.84
N VAL A 494 1.06 18.48 1.33
CA VAL A 494 2.21 18.91 2.13
C VAL A 494 1.80 20.12 2.95
N ASN A 495 2.14 20.11 4.24
CA ASN A 495 2.11 21.32 5.05
C ASN A 495 3.11 22.34 4.48
N PRO A 496 2.67 23.40 3.77
CA PRO A 496 3.58 24.33 3.08
C PRO A 496 4.52 25.04 4.08
N TYR A 497 4.12 25.09 5.35
CA TYR A 497 4.93 25.57 6.45
C TYR A 497 6.17 24.70 6.67
N GLN A 498 6.01 23.38 6.79
CA GLN A 498 7.14 22.45 7.02
C GLN A 498 8.15 22.55 5.87
N PHE A 499 7.66 22.62 4.63
CA PHE A 499 8.52 22.79 3.46
C PHE A 499 9.34 24.09 3.52
N THR A 500 8.71 25.19 3.93
CA THR A 500 9.37 26.48 4.08
C THR A 500 10.39 26.47 5.22
N GLU A 501 10.05 25.81 6.34
CA GLU A 501 10.93 25.62 7.49
C GLU A 501 12.17 24.79 7.10
N ASP A 502 11.96 23.63 6.49
CA ASP A 502 13.01 22.73 6.00
C ASP A 502 13.99 23.43 5.05
N TYR A 503 13.45 24.28 4.16
CA TYR A 503 14.25 25.10 3.26
C TYR A 503 15.08 26.14 4.00
N ASN A 504 14.47 26.87 4.95
CA ASN A 504 15.16 27.90 5.71
C ASN A 504 16.26 27.31 6.62
N VAL A 505 16.00 26.16 7.27
CA VAL A 505 16.99 25.41 8.05
C VAL A 505 18.17 25.01 7.17
N MET A 506 17.91 24.57 5.95
CA MET A 506 18.96 24.26 4.98
C MET A 506 19.77 25.51 4.60
N LEU A 507 19.14 26.66 4.32
CA LEU A 507 19.87 27.89 3.96
C LEU A 507 20.79 28.35 5.10
N GLN A 508 20.28 28.33 6.33
CA GLN A 508 21.06 28.65 7.52
C GLN A 508 22.25 27.71 7.69
N PHE A 509 22.07 26.42 7.38
CA PHE A 509 23.15 25.45 7.43
C PHE A 509 24.26 25.77 6.42
N LEU A 510 23.91 26.07 5.17
CA LEU A 510 24.88 26.44 4.13
C LEU A 510 25.67 27.71 4.51
N GLU A 511 24.99 28.68 5.11
CA GLU A 511 25.59 29.92 5.61
C GLU A 511 26.57 29.66 6.76
N LYS A 512 26.17 28.88 7.77
CA LYS A 512 27.03 28.47 8.89
C LYS A 512 28.32 27.77 8.42
N ARG A 513 28.25 27.01 7.33
CA ARG A 513 29.39 26.25 6.77
C ARG A 513 30.39 27.10 6.00
N ASN A 514 30.14 28.40 5.78
CA ASN A 514 31.04 29.29 5.03
C ASN A 514 31.46 28.73 3.66
N LEU A 515 30.50 28.19 2.90
CA LEU A 515 30.78 27.55 1.61
C LEU A 515 31.38 28.53 0.59
N ILE A 516 32.40 28.08 -0.14
CA ILE A 516 33.10 28.86 -1.17
C ILE A 516 32.45 28.60 -2.53
N ILE A 517 32.19 29.67 -3.30
CA ILE A 517 31.68 29.55 -4.68
C ILE A 517 32.88 29.38 -5.64
N LEU A 518 32.94 28.24 -6.34
CA LEU A 518 33.96 27.95 -7.34
C LEU A 518 33.91 28.99 -8.47
N GLY A 519 35.05 29.65 -8.74
CA GLY A 519 35.16 30.68 -9.77
C GLY A 519 35.05 32.12 -9.25
N SER A 520 34.80 32.29 -7.95
CA SER A 520 34.97 33.59 -7.28
C SER A 520 35.94 33.44 -6.12
N ASP A 521 37.11 34.07 -6.21
CA ASP A 521 38.12 33.99 -5.16
C ASP A 521 37.71 34.73 -3.87
N THR A 522 36.55 35.42 -3.87
CA THR A 522 36.08 36.25 -2.76
C THR A 522 34.60 36.11 -2.40
N ALA A 523 33.75 35.48 -3.22
CA ALA A 523 32.32 35.41 -2.91
C ALA A 523 32.02 34.21 -2.00
N LYS A 524 31.68 34.51 -0.75
CA LYS A 524 31.05 33.56 0.16
C LYS A 524 29.57 33.44 -0.18
N PHE A 525 29.00 32.27 0.06
CA PHE A 525 27.54 32.10 0.02
C PHE A 525 26.87 33.10 0.97
N ASN A 526 26.03 34.00 0.44
CA ASN A 526 25.21 34.93 1.24
C ASN A 526 23.73 34.60 1.04
N SER A 527 23.08 34.11 2.10
CA SER A 527 21.66 33.77 2.12
C SER A 527 20.76 34.98 1.85
N GLU A 528 21.20 36.21 2.17
CA GLU A 528 20.44 37.46 1.93
C GLU A 528 20.16 37.72 0.44
N SER A 529 21.01 37.19 -0.45
CA SER A 529 20.83 37.31 -1.90
C SER A 529 19.75 36.37 -2.46
N ILE A 530 19.41 35.34 -1.69
CA ILE A 530 18.35 34.38 -1.96
C ILE A 530 17.16 34.84 -1.11
N LYS A 531 16.29 35.68 -1.68
CA LYS A 531 15.08 36.17 -0.99
C LYS A 531 14.43 35.00 -0.25
N TYR A 532 14.39 35.07 1.08
CA TYR A 532 13.71 34.10 1.92
C TYR A 532 12.34 33.79 1.32
N VAL A 533 11.95 32.51 1.33
CA VAL A 533 10.54 32.15 1.17
C VAL A 533 9.84 32.69 2.41
N ILE A 534 9.37 33.94 2.34
CA ILE A 534 8.59 34.54 3.40
C ILE A 534 7.29 33.75 3.42
N SER A 535 7.12 32.90 4.43
CA SER A 535 5.78 32.49 4.82
C SER A 535 5.01 33.77 5.17
N PRO A 536 3.93 34.15 4.46
CA PRO A 536 3.23 35.40 4.73
C PRO A 536 2.61 35.43 6.14
N THR A 537 2.67 34.31 6.86
CA THR A 537 2.21 34.17 8.24
C THR A 537 2.93 35.06 9.25
N ILE A 538 4.15 35.57 9.02
CA ILE A 538 4.75 36.51 10.01
C ILE A 538 3.94 37.82 10.07
N ALA A 539 3.38 38.29 8.95
CA ALA A 539 2.47 39.44 8.98
C ALA A 539 1.12 39.12 9.66
N PHE A 540 0.70 37.86 9.65
CA PHE A 540 -0.53 37.40 10.32
C PHE A 540 -0.31 37.10 11.82
N VAL A 541 0.86 36.57 12.20
CA VAL A 541 1.23 36.30 13.59
C VAL A 541 1.55 37.62 14.32
N ASP A 542 2.12 38.63 13.67
CA ASP A 542 2.30 39.96 14.28
C ASP A 542 0.98 40.74 14.45
N SER A 543 -0.08 40.37 13.70
CA SER A 543 -1.43 40.91 13.91
C SER A 543 -2.26 40.13 14.94
N ILE A 544 -1.88 38.88 15.24
CA ILE A 544 -2.48 38.08 16.32
C ILE A 544 -1.74 38.29 17.66
N SER A 545 -0.43 38.48 17.65
CA SER A 545 0.38 38.70 18.87
C SER A 545 0.12 40.05 19.54
N GLN A 546 -0.54 40.99 18.85
CA GLN A 546 -1.11 42.20 19.48
C GLN A 546 -2.43 41.94 20.23
N VAL A 547 -2.99 40.73 20.18
CA VAL A 547 -4.22 40.34 20.89
C VAL A 547 -3.93 39.56 22.18
N ASP A 548 -2.76 38.94 22.32
CA ASP A 548 -2.44 37.97 23.39
C ASP A 548 -1.79 38.57 24.66
N THR A 549 -2.06 39.84 24.99
CA THR A 549 -1.68 40.42 26.31
C THR A 549 -2.88 40.89 27.14
N LEU A 550 -4.08 40.38 26.88
CA LEU A 550 -5.23 40.55 27.77
C LEU A 550 -5.53 39.24 28.52
N ASN A 551 -5.57 39.38 29.85
CA ASN A 551 -5.71 38.33 30.85
C ASN A 551 -6.79 37.28 30.55
N LEU A 552 -6.43 36.03 30.83
CA LEU A 552 -7.31 34.86 30.92
C LEU A 552 -8.27 34.98 32.10
N GLU A 553 -9.37 35.70 31.93
CA GLU A 553 -10.64 35.41 32.61
C GLU A 553 -11.77 35.43 31.57
N GLU A 554 -12.54 34.34 31.55
CA GLU A 554 -13.73 34.04 30.74
C GLU A 554 -14.20 35.12 29.75
N ILE A 555 -13.81 34.99 28.48
CA ILE A 555 -14.49 35.71 27.38
C ILE A 555 -15.23 34.70 26.51
N HIS A 556 -16.55 34.64 26.71
CA HIS A 556 -17.47 34.22 25.66
C HIS A 556 -17.46 35.29 24.56
N PRO A 557 -16.98 35.01 23.33
CA PRO A 557 -17.14 35.98 22.27
C PRO A 557 -18.64 36.18 22.04
N SER A 558 -19.11 37.42 22.15
CA SER A 558 -20.51 37.73 21.84
C SER A 558 -20.77 37.31 20.40
N GLU A 559 -21.82 36.51 20.16
CA GLU A 559 -22.18 36.02 18.82
C GLU A 559 -22.41 37.15 17.80
N ASN A 560 -22.44 38.42 18.21
CA ASN A 560 -22.73 39.55 17.35
C ASN A 560 -21.56 40.00 16.45
N THR A 561 -20.33 39.49 16.65
CA THR A 561 -19.17 39.85 15.80
C THR A 561 -18.81 38.79 14.75
N LEU A 562 -19.49 37.64 14.75
CA LEU A 562 -19.22 36.55 13.80
C LEU A 562 -20.08 36.67 12.54
N SER A 563 -19.48 36.43 11.38
CA SER A 563 -20.23 36.29 10.13
C SER A 563 -21.17 35.06 10.19
N ALA A 564 -22.26 35.07 9.41
CA ALA A 564 -23.23 33.98 9.40
C ALA A 564 -22.62 32.61 9.04
N LEU A 565 -21.59 32.61 8.18
CA LEU A 565 -20.85 31.41 7.82
C LEU A 565 -20.06 30.85 9.01
N GLN A 566 -19.33 31.71 9.73
CA GLN A 566 -18.57 31.32 10.92
C GLN A 566 -19.46 30.79 12.05
N LYS A 567 -20.67 31.35 12.22
CA LYS A 567 -21.66 30.82 13.18
C LYS A 567 -22.10 29.41 12.80
N THR A 568 -22.31 29.17 11.51
CA THR A 568 -22.73 27.88 10.98
C THR A 568 -21.62 26.83 11.13
N ASP A 569 -20.37 27.20 10.84
CA ASP A 569 -19.22 26.31 10.97
C ASP A 569 -18.93 25.95 12.43
N ILE A 570 -19.01 26.92 13.34
CA ILE A 570 -18.87 26.65 14.79
C ILE A 570 -20.01 25.76 15.29
N HIS A 571 -21.24 25.94 14.80
CA HIS A 571 -22.36 25.09 15.16
C HIS A 571 -22.17 23.64 14.66
N ASN A 572 -21.77 23.48 13.40
CA ASN A 572 -21.51 22.17 12.78
C ASN A 572 -20.34 21.45 13.47
N TYR A 573 -19.27 22.17 13.81
CA TYR A 573 -18.12 21.62 14.51
C TYR A 573 -18.47 21.18 15.94
N ARG A 574 -19.28 21.97 16.67
CA ARG A 574 -19.79 21.57 18.00
C ARG A 574 -20.70 20.35 17.92
N ALA A 575 -21.56 20.27 16.91
CA ALA A 575 -22.42 19.10 16.68
C ALA A 575 -21.58 17.85 16.36
N TYR A 576 -20.55 17.99 15.52
CA TYR A 576 -19.59 16.93 15.21
C TYR A 576 -18.83 16.45 16.45
N LEU A 577 -18.27 17.36 17.26
CA LEU A 577 -17.56 17.00 18.49
C LEU A 577 -18.48 16.31 19.50
N LYS A 578 -19.73 16.77 19.65
CA LYS A 578 -20.74 16.14 20.52
C LYS A 578 -21.07 14.71 20.06
N ASN A 579 -21.21 14.50 18.74
CA ASN A 579 -21.45 13.17 18.16
C ASN A 579 -20.22 12.26 18.25
N LYS A 580 -19.01 12.80 18.06
CA LYS A 580 -17.75 12.07 18.23
C LYS A 580 -17.53 11.63 19.69
N HIS A 581 -17.80 12.51 20.65
CA HIS A 581 -17.68 12.19 22.07
C HIS A 581 -18.68 11.11 22.51
N ARG A 582 -19.90 11.14 21.96
CA ARG A 582 -20.94 10.12 22.18
C ARG A 582 -20.56 8.76 21.57
N ALA A 583 -20.04 8.75 20.34
CA ALA A 583 -19.59 7.53 19.68
C ALA A 583 -18.39 6.87 20.40
N TYR A 584 -17.49 7.68 20.98
CA TYR A 584 -16.36 7.18 21.76
C TYR A 584 -16.75 6.70 23.16
N SER A 585 -17.69 7.36 23.84
CA SER A 585 -18.15 6.91 25.16
C SER A 585 -18.95 5.61 25.08
N GLU A 586 -19.77 5.43 24.04
CA GLU A 586 -20.57 4.22 23.81
C GLU A 586 -19.71 3.01 23.41
N LYS A 587 -18.59 3.20 22.69
CA LYS A 587 -17.70 2.11 22.23
C LYS A 587 -16.58 1.74 23.22
N SER A 588 -16.11 2.69 24.03
CA SER A 588 -14.95 2.55 24.94
C SER A 588 -15.08 1.42 25.97
N TRP A 589 -16.27 1.19 26.53
CA TRP A 589 -16.46 0.16 27.56
C TRP A 589 -16.54 -1.26 26.98
N VAL A 590 -17.02 -1.40 25.74
CA VAL A 590 -17.11 -2.70 25.03
C VAL A 590 -15.70 -3.22 24.70
N TYR A 591 -14.81 -2.33 24.25
CA TYR A 591 -13.41 -2.70 23.98
C TYR A 591 -12.63 -3.06 25.25
N LYS A 592 -12.81 -2.32 26.35
CA LYS A 592 -12.19 -2.64 27.66
C LYS A 592 -12.65 -3.99 28.25
N TRP A 593 -13.81 -4.51 27.85
CA TRP A 593 -14.32 -5.80 28.29
C TRP A 593 -13.93 -6.94 27.36
N ARG A 594 -13.89 -6.70 26.04
CA ARG A 594 -13.43 -7.69 25.04
C ARG A 594 -12.01 -8.17 25.34
N ASP A 595 -11.12 -7.27 25.73
CA ASP A 595 -9.71 -7.60 25.97
C ASP A 595 -9.48 -8.39 27.28
N LYS A 596 -10.55 -8.76 28.01
CA LYS A 596 -10.52 -9.62 29.22
C LYS A 596 -11.16 -11.01 29.02
N VAL A 597 -11.56 -11.36 27.80
CA VAL A 597 -12.32 -12.59 27.49
C VAL A 597 -11.39 -13.60 26.82
N ASN A 598 -10.96 -14.64 27.54
CA ASN A 598 -10.00 -15.63 27.03
C ASN A 598 -10.63 -16.98 26.62
N THR A 599 -11.93 -17.19 26.80
CA THR A 599 -12.58 -18.48 26.46
C THR A 599 -13.97 -18.35 25.84
N LYS A 600 -14.42 -19.43 25.17
CA LYS A 600 -15.73 -19.55 24.52
C LYS A 600 -16.92 -19.43 25.49
N VAL A 601 -16.71 -19.73 26.77
CA VAL A 601 -17.70 -19.55 27.85
C VAL A 601 -17.86 -18.06 28.19
N ASP A 602 -16.77 -17.29 28.14
CA ASP A 602 -16.78 -15.86 28.42
C ASP A 602 -17.52 -15.06 27.32
N LEU A 603 -17.53 -15.55 26.07
CA LEU A 603 -18.28 -14.93 24.97
C LEU A 603 -19.79 -15.02 25.15
N LYS A 604 -20.32 -16.15 25.65
CA LYS A 604 -21.76 -16.29 25.95
C LYS A 604 -22.18 -15.38 27.11
N LYS A 605 -21.30 -15.25 28.12
CA LYS A 605 -21.51 -14.33 29.24
C LYS A 605 -21.47 -12.87 28.78
N LEU A 606 -20.48 -12.51 27.95
CA LEU A 606 -20.38 -11.18 27.32
C LEU A 606 -21.64 -10.84 26.52
N GLN A 607 -22.16 -11.78 25.74
CA GLN A 607 -23.38 -11.59 24.96
C GLN A 607 -24.60 -11.36 25.87
N THR A 608 -24.71 -12.11 26.97
CA THR A 608 -25.80 -11.96 27.95
C THR A 608 -25.72 -10.61 28.69
N ASP A 609 -24.52 -10.19 29.07
CA ASP A 609 -24.27 -8.93 29.79
C ASP A 609 -24.50 -7.70 28.89
N ILE A 610 -24.18 -7.79 27.60
CA ILE A 610 -24.49 -6.76 26.59
C ILE A 610 -26.01 -6.66 26.39
N SER A 611 -26.71 -7.78 26.20
CA SER A 611 -28.17 -7.78 26.05
C SER A 611 -28.89 -7.17 27.27
N ALA A 612 -28.42 -7.51 28.48
CA ALA A 612 -28.97 -6.96 29.72
C ALA A 612 -28.76 -5.44 29.87
N LYS A 613 -27.60 -4.92 29.45
CA LYS A 613 -27.29 -3.48 29.54
C LYS A 613 -27.95 -2.63 28.47
N VAL A 614 -28.13 -3.18 27.27
CA VAL A 614 -28.72 -2.46 26.14
C VAL A 614 -30.26 -2.58 26.14
N GLY A 615 -30.83 -3.37 27.05
CA GLY A 615 -32.28 -3.55 27.18
C GLY A 615 -32.92 -4.33 26.04
N LEU A 616 -32.11 -5.07 25.28
CA LEU A 616 -32.57 -5.94 24.20
C LEU A 616 -32.96 -7.29 24.81
N LYS A 617 -34.25 -7.63 24.72
CA LYS A 617 -34.78 -8.93 25.12
C LYS A 617 -34.39 -10.03 24.17
#